data_AF-A0A268F9D5-F1
#
_entry.id   AF-A0A268F9D5-F1
#
_cell.length_a   1.000
_cell.length_b   1.000
_cell.length_c   1.000
_cell.angle_alpha   90.00
_cell.angle_beta   90.00
_cell.angle_gamma   90.00
#
_symmetry.space_group_name_H-M   'P 1'
#
loop_
_entity.id
_entity.type
_entity.pdbx_description
1 polymer ?
#
loop_
_entity_poly.entity_id
_entity_poly.type
_entity_poly.pdbx_seq_one_letter_code
_entity_poly.pdbx_strand_id
1 'polypeptide(L)'
;MANRKKPKFKIGDTVVITIYGTVGKITDVKYLDHMHVYEVNKSEGLYLESSLQMLSEYDGEIMDSEKIDIEYRFFIGDLVKVKGYGSNLFKIMGFRTEIWRYKNDAWEDVIYELSRVSDGEWLEAGEDELTLVADADSADSFIQKLGLLYILDKKQKSIELKKSNSSFQQTEKELLERSKEKKELIDGLLDIYNDYSILYSLFKDIEYEQVMKLTLRKLKLVSSRSDKDNETKI
;
A
#
# COMPACT_ATOMS: atom_id res chain seq x y z
N MET A 1 -62.90 22.39 -12.90
CA MET A 1 -62.11 22.36 -11.66
C MET A 1 -61.56 20.95 -11.51
N ALA A 2 -60.26 20.76 -11.74
CA ALA A 2 -59.65 19.43 -11.79
C ALA A 2 -59.70 18.78 -10.41
N ASN A 3 -60.20 17.55 -10.35
CA ASN A 3 -60.27 16.70 -9.17
C ASN A 3 -58.86 16.45 -8.63
N ARG A 4 -58.38 17.30 -7.71
CA ARG A 4 -57.12 17.05 -6.99
C ARG A 4 -57.33 15.79 -6.14
N LYS A 5 -56.58 14.73 -6.42
CA LYS A 5 -56.54 13.55 -5.54
C LYS A 5 -56.22 14.01 -4.13
N LYS A 6 -56.97 13.53 -3.14
CA LYS A 6 -56.67 13.81 -1.73
C LYS A 6 -55.36 13.11 -1.35
N PRO A 7 -54.52 13.72 -0.49
CA PRO A 7 -53.33 13.05 0.01
C PRO A 7 -53.73 11.80 0.78
N LYS A 8 -53.01 10.70 0.57
CA LYS A 8 -53.25 9.42 1.26
C LYS A 8 -52.91 9.50 2.74
N PHE A 9 -51.89 10.27 3.10
CA PHE A 9 -51.44 10.43 4.49
C PHE A 9 -51.58 11.87 4.99
N LYS A 10 -51.64 12.05 6.31
CA LYS A 10 -51.81 13.34 6.97
C LYS A 10 -50.63 13.64 7.90
N ILE A 11 -50.43 14.93 8.16
CA ILE A 11 -49.49 15.41 9.17
C ILE A 11 -49.85 14.76 10.50
N GLY A 12 -48.88 14.09 11.09
CA GLY A 12 -49.03 13.37 12.35
C GLY A 12 -49.19 11.86 12.22
N ASP A 13 -49.46 11.33 11.02
CA ASP A 13 -49.54 9.90 10.80
C ASP A 13 -48.15 9.25 10.96
N THR A 14 -48.12 8.05 11.55
CA THR A 14 -46.92 7.22 11.68
C THR A 14 -46.86 6.25 10.51
N VAL A 15 -45.81 6.39 9.72
CA VAL A 15 -45.59 5.66 8.47
C VAL A 15 -44.24 4.95 8.49
N VAL A 16 -44.15 3.85 7.75
CA VAL A 16 -42.91 3.16 7.44
C VAL A 16 -42.41 3.67 6.09
N ILE A 17 -41.16 4.11 6.05
CA ILE A 17 -40.46 4.41 4.81
C ILE A 17 -40.02 3.08 4.22
N THR A 18 -40.75 2.59 3.23
CA THR A 18 -40.62 1.22 2.71
C THR A 18 -39.26 0.93 2.09
N ILE A 19 -38.58 1.97 1.58
CA ILE A 19 -37.22 1.85 0.99
C ILE A 19 -36.16 1.54 2.07
N TYR A 20 -36.35 2.02 3.30
CA TYR A 20 -35.35 1.93 4.37
C TYR A 20 -35.80 1.08 5.56
N GLY A 21 -37.05 0.64 5.60
CA GLY A 21 -37.64 -0.08 6.74
C GLY A 21 -37.73 0.76 8.02
N THR A 22 -37.57 2.09 7.93
CA THR A 22 -37.57 2.98 9.09
C THR A 22 -38.95 3.55 9.36
N VAL A 23 -39.27 3.73 10.64
CA VAL A 23 -40.54 4.32 11.07
C VAL A 23 -40.37 5.81 11.30
N GLY A 24 -41.32 6.60 10.82
CA GLY A 24 -41.31 8.05 11.02
C GLY A 24 -42.71 8.64 11.07
N LYS A 25 -42.77 9.93 11.44
CA LYS A 25 -44.01 10.69 11.52
C LYS A 25 -44.04 11.74 10.42
N ILE A 26 -45.16 11.85 9.72
CA ILE A 26 -45.31 12.88 8.69
C ILE A 26 -45.35 14.25 9.35
N THR A 27 -44.45 15.13 8.93
CA THR A 27 -44.31 16.49 9.45
C THR A 27 -44.85 17.53 8.50
N ASP A 28 -44.84 17.28 7.20
CA ASP A 28 -45.40 18.18 6.19
C ASP A 28 -45.90 17.42 4.94
N VAL A 29 -46.82 18.01 4.20
CA VAL A 29 -47.37 17.47 2.94
C VAL A 29 -47.39 18.56 1.88
N LYS A 30 -46.64 18.36 0.79
CA LYS A 30 -46.53 19.30 -0.32
C LYS A 30 -47.11 18.69 -1.59
N TYR A 31 -47.60 19.54 -2.50
CA TYR A 31 -48.09 19.11 -3.81
C TYR A 31 -47.15 19.62 -4.90
N LEU A 32 -46.43 18.70 -5.55
CA LEU A 32 -45.44 18.98 -6.60
C LEU A 32 -45.71 18.06 -7.80
N ASP A 33 -45.61 18.57 -9.02
CA ASP A 33 -45.75 17.80 -10.26
C ASP A 33 -46.95 16.86 -10.31
N HIS A 34 -48.11 17.35 -9.89
CA HIS A 34 -49.38 16.61 -9.83
C HIS A 34 -49.41 15.44 -8.82
N MET A 35 -48.46 15.39 -7.88
CA MET A 35 -48.34 14.36 -6.86
C MET A 35 -48.23 14.98 -5.46
N HIS A 36 -48.68 14.23 -4.44
CA HIS A 36 -48.40 14.56 -3.05
C HIS A 36 -47.05 13.96 -2.65
N VAL A 37 -46.22 14.79 -2.03
CA VAL A 37 -44.94 14.40 -1.45
C VAL A 37 -44.93 14.77 0.03
N TYR A 38 -44.23 13.98 0.82
CA TYR A 38 -44.36 13.96 2.27
C TYR A 38 -43.01 14.19 2.92
N GLU A 39 -42.97 15.05 3.92
CA GLU A 39 -41.81 15.23 4.79
C GLU A 39 -41.98 14.35 6.02
N VAL A 40 -40.93 13.63 6.42
CA VAL A 40 -40.97 12.70 7.56
C VAL A 40 -39.93 13.11 8.59
N ASN A 41 -40.31 13.19 9.87
CA ASN A 41 -39.41 13.54 10.99
C ASN A 41 -38.64 14.87 10.83
N LYS A 42 -39.19 15.86 10.10
CA LYS A 42 -38.48 17.10 9.76
C LYS A 42 -37.18 16.86 8.97
N SER A 43 -37.11 15.78 8.20
CA SER A 43 -36.00 15.53 7.30
C SER A 43 -35.97 16.55 6.17
N GLU A 44 -34.79 16.88 5.66
CA GLU A 44 -34.66 17.73 4.47
C GLU A 44 -35.20 17.05 3.18
N GLY A 45 -35.33 15.71 3.19
CA GLY A 45 -35.85 14.92 2.07
C GLY A 45 -37.38 14.86 1.99
N LEU A 46 -37.90 14.73 0.77
CA LEU A 46 -39.32 14.51 0.47
C LEU A 46 -39.54 13.09 -0.06
N TYR A 47 -40.57 12.42 0.46
CA TYR A 47 -40.94 11.05 0.12
C TYR A 47 -42.16 11.01 -0.79
N LEU A 48 -42.16 10.11 -1.76
CA LEU A 48 -43.31 9.83 -2.60
C LEU A 48 -44.34 8.99 -1.83
N GLU A 49 -45.61 9.14 -2.17
CA GLU A 49 -46.70 8.36 -1.57
C GLU A 49 -46.48 6.84 -1.66
N SER A 50 -45.85 6.37 -2.75
CA SER A 50 -45.54 4.95 -2.98
C SER A 50 -44.40 4.43 -2.10
N SER A 51 -43.59 5.31 -1.53
CA SER A 51 -42.48 4.95 -0.63
C SER A 51 -42.88 4.92 0.85
N LEU A 52 -44.16 5.14 1.14
CA LEU A 52 -44.71 5.20 2.48
C LEU A 52 -45.85 4.20 2.64
N GLN A 53 -45.91 3.58 3.82
CA GLN A 53 -47.00 2.70 4.22
C GLN A 53 -47.42 3.04 5.65
N MET A 54 -48.72 2.96 5.98
CA MET A 54 -49.14 3.14 7.37
C MET A 54 -48.51 2.07 8.24
N LEU A 55 -47.98 2.45 9.41
CA LEU A 55 -47.38 1.48 10.33
C LEU A 55 -48.39 0.38 10.71
N SER A 56 -49.66 0.74 10.89
CA SER A 56 -50.75 -0.18 11.20
C SER A 56 -51.06 -1.20 10.11
N GLU A 57 -50.65 -0.91 8.88
CA GLU A 57 -50.90 -1.74 7.68
C GLU A 57 -49.61 -2.40 7.18
N TYR A 58 -48.47 -2.14 7.85
CA TYR A 58 -47.19 -2.70 7.47
C TYR A 58 -47.06 -4.09 8.09
N ASP A 59 -47.17 -5.12 7.25
CA ASP A 59 -47.11 -6.52 7.66
C ASP A 59 -45.68 -6.98 8.02
N GLY A 60 -44.69 -6.08 7.96
CA GLY A 60 -43.32 -6.36 8.32
C GLY A 60 -42.73 -7.46 7.45
N GLU A 61 -42.34 -7.14 6.21
CA GLU A 61 -41.31 -7.98 5.60
C GLU A 61 -40.04 -7.76 6.43
N ILE A 62 -39.58 -8.82 7.10
CA ILE A 62 -38.25 -8.87 7.68
C ILE A 62 -37.32 -8.63 6.48
N MET A 63 -36.87 -7.39 6.31
CA MET A 63 -35.74 -7.12 5.45
C MET A 63 -34.60 -7.89 6.09
N ASP A 64 -34.22 -9.03 5.50
CA ASP A 64 -33.00 -9.74 5.84
C ASP A 64 -31.84 -8.79 5.52
N SER A 65 -31.54 -7.91 6.48
CA SER A 65 -30.41 -7.00 6.40
C SER A 65 -29.18 -7.81 6.80
N GLU A 66 -28.43 -8.27 5.81
CA GLU A 66 -27.11 -8.84 6.04
C GLU A 66 -26.12 -7.70 6.29
N LYS A 67 -25.52 -7.67 7.49
CA LYS A 67 -24.37 -6.81 7.77
C LYS A 67 -23.11 -7.61 7.52
N ILE A 68 -22.31 -7.17 6.57
CA ILE A 68 -21.03 -7.80 6.22
C ILE A 68 -19.92 -6.89 6.74
N ASP A 69 -19.10 -7.40 7.65
CA ASP A 69 -17.90 -6.73 8.15
C ASP A 69 -16.69 -7.43 7.53
N ILE A 70 -15.96 -6.74 6.65
CA ILE A 70 -14.78 -7.27 5.91
C ILE A 70 -13.53 -6.67 6.55
N GLU A 71 -12.63 -7.54 7.02
CA GLU A 71 -11.33 -7.13 7.56
C GLU A 71 -10.22 -7.40 6.54
N TYR A 72 -9.52 -6.33 6.12
CA TYR A 72 -8.38 -6.44 5.21
C TYR A 72 -7.07 -6.49 6.00
N ARG A 73 -6.21 -7.47 5.70
CA ARG A 73 -4.89 -7.58 6.36
C ARG A 73 -3.83 -6.67 5.77
N PHE A 74 -3.95 -6.33 4.50
CA PHE A 74 -2.98 -5.52 3.79
C PHE A 74 -3.65 -4.33 3.08
N PHE A 75 -2.92 -3.23 2.97
CA PHE A 75 -3.41 -1.97 2.45
C PHE A 75 -2.64 -1.53 1.20
N ILE A 76 -3.26 -0.62 0.44
CA ILE A 76 -2.66 -0.05 -0.76
C ILE A 76 -1.34 0.62 -0.39
N GLY A 77 -0.28 0.28 -1.13
CA GLY A 77 1.07 0.78 -0.90
C GLY A 77 1.96 -0.16 -0.08
N ASP A 78 1.39 -1.14 0.62
CA ASP A 78 2.17 -2.11 1.38
C ASP A 78 3.09 -2.92 0.47
N LEU A 79 4.25 -3.27 1.01
CA LEU A 79 5.24 -4.12 0.36
C LEU A 79 5.10 -5.55 0.88
N VAL A 80 4.86 -6.49 -0.02
CA VAL A 80 4.60 -7.89 0.30
C VAL A 80 5.48 -8.84 -0.51
N LYS A 81 5.60 -10.08 -0.02
CA LYS A 81 6.08 -11.24 -0.78
C LYS A 81 4.92 -12.15 -1.11
N VAL A 82 4.98 -12.75 -2.29
CA VAL A 82 4.01 -13.75 -2.75
C VAL A 82 4.66 -15.14 -2.71
N LYS A 83 3.96 -16.13 -2.15
CA LYS A 83 4.42 -17.53 -2.15
C LYS A 83 4.69 -17.99 -3.58
N GLY A 84 5.80 -18.70 -3.79
CA GLY A 84 6.19 -19.20 -5.11
C GLY A 84 6.95 -18.21 -6.01
N TYR A 85 7.00 -16.91 -5.67
CA TYR A 85 7.70 -15.88 -6.46
C TYR A 85 9.11 -15.53 -5.94
N GLY A 86 9.68 -16.38 -5.09
CA GLY A 86 11.07 -16.28 -4.64
C GLY A 86 11.36 -15.04 -3.80
N SER A 87 12.38 -14.28 -4.18
CA SER A 87 12.79 -13.05 -3.47
C SER A 87 12.15 -11.77 -4.02
N ASN A 88 11.24 -11.89 -4.99
CA ASN A 88 10.59 -10.74 -5.59
C ASN A 88 9.67 -10.05 -4.58
N LEU A 89 9.69 -8.72 -4.62
CA LEU A 89 8.86 -7.86 -3.79
C LEU A 89 7.76 -7.26 -4.66
N PHE A 90 6.59 -7.14 -4.08
CA PHE A 90 5.39 -6.62 -4.75
C PHE A 90 4.78 -5.51 -3.90
N LYS A 91 4.27 -4.48 -4.56
CA LYS A 91 3.51 -3.41 -3.93
C LYS A 91 2.02 -3.66 -4.15
N ILE A 92 1.21 -3.49 -3.12
CA ILE A 92 -0.25 -3.58 -3.24
C ILE A 92 -0.77 -2.35 -3.97
N MET A 93 -1.50 -2.59 -5.06
CA MET A 93 -2.08 -1.56 -5.90
C MET A 93 -3.59 -1.43 -5.68
N GLY A 94 -4.24 -2.52 -5.30
CA GLY A 94 -5.68 -2.58 -5.05
C GLY A 94 -6.07 -3.91 -4.42
N PHE A 95 -7.35 -4.03 -4.05
CA PHE A 95 -7.95 -5.28 -3.60
C PHE A 95 -9.44 -5.25 -3.87
N ARG A 96 -10.03 -6.44 -4.01
CA ARG A 96 -11.48 -6.64 -4.15
C ARG A 96 -11.92 -7.80 -3.28
N THR A 97 -13.15 -7.72 -2.80
CA THR A 97 -13.82 -8.83 -2.11
C THR A 97 -14.89 -9.40 -3.01
N GLU A 98 -14.84 -10.70 -3.23
CA GLU A 98 -15.84 -11.44 -3.98
C GLU A 98 -16.72 -12.21 -3.00
N ILE A 99 -18.03 -11.99 -3.10
CA ILE A 99 -19.02 -12.51 -2.15
C ILE A 99 -20.07 -13.28 -2.93
N TRP A 100 -20.17 -14.58 -2.66
CA TRP A 100 -21.17 -15.45 -3.26
C TRP A 100 -22.22 -15.84 -2.22
N ARG A 101 -23.49 -15.78 -2.62
CA ARG A 101 -24.62 -16.22 -1.83
C ARG A 101 -25.46 -17.17 -2.66
N TYR A 102 -25.60 -18.39 -2.18
CA TYR A 102 -26.44 -19.44 -2.74
C TYR A 102 -27.51 -19.82 -1.71
N LYS A 103 -28.49 -20.61 -2.16
CA LYS A 103 -29.61 -21.04 -1.31
C LYS A 103 -29.17 -21.70 0.01
N ASN A 104 -28.05 -22.42 0.00
CA ASN A 104 -27.54 -23.17 1.15
C ASN A 104 -26.07 -22.90 1.49
N ASP A 105 -25.37 -22.08 0.69
CA ASP A 105 -23.92 -21.88 0.81
C ASP A 105 -23.56 -20.42 0.60
N ALA A 106 -22.48 -19.99 1.24
CA ALA A 106 -21.91 -18.66 1.08
C ALA A 106 -20.39 -18.77 1.06
N TRP A 107 -19.76 -17.95 0.21
CA TRP A 107 -18.30 -17.87 0.09
C TRP A 107 -17.91 -16.40 0.09
N GLU A 108 -16.74 -16.13 0.64
CA GLU A 108 -16.11 -14.81 0.68
C GLU A 108 -14.63 -15.01 0.39
N ASP A 109 -14.09 -14.24 -0.54
CA ASP A 109 -12.67 -14.25 -0.87
C ASP A 109 -12.15 -12.83 -1.09
N VAL A 110 -10.91 -12.58 -0.69
CA VAL A 110 -10.23 -11.28 -0.83
C VAL A 110 -9.04 -11.46 -1.75
N ILE A 111 -9.10 -10.77 -2.88
CA ILE A 111 -8.09 -10.85 -3.94
C ILE A 111 -7.33 -9.53 -3.97
N TYR A 112 -6.01 -9.62 -3.88
CA TYR A 112 -5.10 -8.49 -3.91
C TYR A 112 -4.49 -8.32 -5.30
N GLU A 113 -4.48 -7.08 -5.78
CA GLU A 113 -3.82 -6.66 -7.01
C GLU A 113 -2.46 -6.06 -6.68
N LEU A 114 -1.43 -6.59 -7.33
CA LEU A 114 -0.04 -6.34 -7.00
C LEU A 114 0.75 -5.87 -8.21
N SER A 115 1.79 -5.08 -7.98
CA SER A 115 2.81 -4.75 -8.98
C SER A 115 4.19 -5.09 -8.46
N ARG A 116 4.98 -5.84 -9.24
CA ARG A 116 6.34 -6.21 -8.87
C ARG A 116 7.24 -4.98 -8.91
N VAL A 117 8.03 -4.79 -7.85
CA VAL A 117 8.89 -3.61 -7.70
C VAL A 117 9.98 -3.52 -8.77
N SER A 118 10.45 -4.64 -9.32
CA SER A 118 11.59 -4.66 -10.25
C SER A 118 11.25 -4.18 -11.66
N ASP A 119 10.07 -4.53 -12.17
CA ASP A 119 9.68 -4.38 -13.57
C ASP A 119 8.24 -3.88 -13.76
N GLY A 120 7.49 -3.73 -12.67
CA GLY A 120 6.09 -3.32 -12.70
C GLY A 120 5.12 -4.43 -13.09
N GLU A 121 5.57 -5.69 -13.24
CA GLU A 121 4.71 -6.80 -13.66
C GLU A 121 3.53 -6.95 -12.70
N TRP A 122 2.32 -7.01 -13.26
CA TRP A 122 1.09 -7.12 -12.50
C TRP A 122 0.78 -8.57 -12.13
N LEU A 123 0.21 -8.77 -10.95
CA LEU A 123 -0.16 -10.08 -10.42
C LEU A 123 -1.38 -9.97 -9.49
N GLU A 124 -2.24 -10.98 -9.51
CA GLU A 124 -3.27 -11.21 -8.49
C GLU A 124 -2.85 -12.34 -7.56
N ALA A 125 -3.14 -12.18 -6.27
CA ALA A 125 -2.88 -13.20 -5.26
C ALA A 125 -3.95 -13.17 -4.16
N GLY A 126 -4.24 -14.34 -3.58
CA GLY A 126 -5.12 -14.43 -2.42
C GLY A 126 -4.43 -13.95 -1.14
N GLU A 127 -5.21 -13.58 -0.12
CA GLU A 127 -4.67 -13.12 1.17
C GLU A 127 -3.67 -14.13 1.78
N ASP A 128 -3.97 -15.43 1.70
CA ASP A 128 -3.15 -16.50 2.26
C ASP A 128 -1.80 -16.69 1.56
N GLU A 129 -1.61 -16.11 0.38
CA GLU A 129 -0.39 -16.19 -0.40
C GLU A 129 0.61 -15.08 -0.07
N LEU A 130 0.15 -14.07 0.68
CA LEU A 130 0.91 -12.86 0.96
C LEU A 130 1.63 -12.90 2.31
N THR A 131 2.75 -12.19 2.36
CA THR A 131 3.48 -11.94 3.59
C THR A 131 3.94 -10.49 3.60
N LEU A 132 3.51 -9.72 4.60
CA LEU A 132 3.91 -8.32 4.77
C LEU A 132 5.43 -8.24 4.99
N VAL A 133 6.06 -7.31 4.27
CA VAL A 133 7.48 -6.97 4.41
C VAL A 133 7.63 -5.58 5.03
N ALA A 134 6.88 -4.62 4.53
CA ALA A 134 6.85 -3.24 5.01
C ALA A 134 5.47 -2.65 4.76
N ASP A 135 5.00 -1.81 5.68
CA ASP A 135 3.79 -1.01 5.47
C ASP A 135 4.01 0.07 4.41
N ALA A 136 2.92 0.67 3.91
CA ALA A 136 2.96 1.71 2.90
C ALA A 136 3.89 2.89 3.28
N ASP A 137 3.94 3.27 4.55
CA ASP A 137 4.76 4.38 5.04
C ASP A 137 6.27 4.08 4.95
N SER A 138 6.68 2.83 5.21
CA SER A 138 8.09 2.43 5.19
C SER A 138 8.53 1.73 3.91
N ALA A 139 7.59 1.35 3.02
CA ALA A 139 7.84 0.59 1.80
C ALA A 139 8.93 1.22 0.91
N ASP A 140 8.82 2.52 0.62
CA ASP A 140 9.78 3.20 -0.25
C ASP A 140 11.19 3.27 0.38
N SER A 141 11.26 3.50 1.70
CA SER A 141 12.52 3.48 2.45
C SER A 141 13.18 2.09 2.46
N PHE A 142 12.36 1.04 2.53
CA PHE A 142 12.81 -0.34 2.49
C PHE A 142 13.38 -0.68 1.11
N ILE A 143 12.69 -0.29 0.04
CA ILE A 143 13.15 -0.48 -1.35
C ILE A 143 14.48 0.26 -1.57
N GLN A 144 14.62 1.51 -1.09
CA GLN A 144 15.86 2.26 -1.21
C GLN A 144 17.02 1.59 -0.45
N LYS A 145 16.80 1.16 0.80
CA LYS A 145 17.80 0.40 1.58
C LYS A 145 18.21 -0.89 0.87
N LEU A 146 17.25 -1.61 0.28
CA LEU A 146 17.50 -2.85 -0.46
C LEU A 146 18.25 -2.60 -1.78
N GLY A 147 17.92 -1.52 -2.50
CA GLY A 147 18.62 -1.08 -3.69
C GLY A 147 20.08 -0.71 -3.38
N LEU A 148 20.32 0.01 -2.29
CA LEU A 148 21.67 0.29 -1.78
C LEU A 148 22.43 -1.00 -1.45
N LEU A 149 21.79 -1.96 -0.78
CA LEU A 149 22.37 -3.27 -0.46
C LEU A 149 22.71 -4.08 -1.71
N TYR A 150 21.83 -4.11 -2.72
CA TYR A 150 22.06 -4.84 -3.97
C TYR A 150 23.23 -4.25 -4.78
N ILE A 151 23.37 -2.92 -4.82
CA ILE A 151 24.53 -2.26 -5.45
C ILE A 151 25.84 -2.65 -4.73
N LEU A 152 25.80 -2.77 -3.40
CA LEU A 152 26.94 -3.20 -2.59
C LEU A 152 27.31 -4.68 -2.84
N ASP A 153 26.32 -5.56 -2.90
CA ASP A 153 26.52 -7.00 -3.15
C ASP A 153 26.96 -7.27 -4.58
N LYS A 154 26.43 -6.54 -5.58
CA LYS A 154 26.84 -6.69 -6.98
C LYS A 154 28.29 -6.24 -7.19
N LYS A 155 28.77 -5.23 -6.43
CA LYS A 155 30.20 -4.87 -6.38
C LYS A 155 31.05 -5.96 -5.70
N GLN A 156 30.54 -6.67 -4.68
CA GLN A 156 31.27 -7.79 -4.06
C GLN A 156 31.32 -9.04 -4.95
N LYS A 157 30.21 -9.43 -5.57
CA LYS A 157 30.14 -10.58 -6.48
C LYS A 157 30.90 -10.36 -7.79
N SER A 158 30.95 -9.14 -8.32
CA SER A 158 31.79 -8.85 -9.49
C SER A 158 33.29 -8.95 -9.19
N ILE A 159 33.69 -8.72 -7.93
CA ILE A 159 35.05 -8.96 -7.43
C ILE A 159 35.32 -10.47 -7.26
N GLU A 160 34.33 -11.27 -6.86
CA GLU A 160 34.49 -12.73 -6.68
C GLU A 160 34.45 -13.51 -8.01
N LEU A 161 33.58 -13.13 -8.95
CA LEU A 161 33.45 -13.80 -10.25
C LEU A 161 34.71 -13.65 -11.12
N LYS A 162 35.43 -12.52 -11.00
CA LYS A 162 36.72 -12.31 -11.68
C LYS A 162 37.87 -13.16 -11.14
N LYS A 163 37.72 -13.87 -10.01
CA LYS A 163 38.77 -14.73 -9.45
C LYS A 163 38.83 -16.16 -10.03
N SER A 164 37.84 -16.57 -10.84
CA SER A 164 37.65 -18.00 -11.13
C SER A 164 38.06 -18.52 -12.51
N ASN A 165 38.50 -17.69 -13.47
CA ASN A 165 38.94 -18.21 -14.78
C ASN A 165 40.32 -17.64 -15.20
N SER A 166 41.32 -18.53 -15.19
CA SER A 166 42.57 -18.65 -15.98
C SER A 166 42.94 -17.49 -16.94
N SER A 167 44.20 -17.05 -17.12
CA SER A 167 45.54 -17.53 -16.73
C SER A 167 46.56 -16.46 -17.15
N PHE A 168 47.61 -16.27 -16.34
CA PHE A 168 48.98 -15.84 -16.72
C PHE A 168 49.15 -14.90 -17.92
N GLN A 169 49.11 -13.56 -17.70
CA GLN A 169 49.95 -12.57 -18.43
C GLN A 169 49.82 -11.08 -18.00
N GLN A 170 49.25 -10.72 -16.84
CA GLN A 170 48.88 -9.30 -16.58
C GLN A 170 49.31 -8.71 -15.23
N THR A 171 50.34 -9.25 -14.58
CA THR A 171 50.64 -8.96 -13.16
C THR A 171 50.97 -7.50 -12.82
N GLU A 172 51.42 -6.66 -13.75
CA GLU A 172 51.74 -5.24 -13.46
C GLU A 172 50.58 -4.29 -13.77
N LYS A 173 49.89 -4.50 -14.89
CA LYS A 173 48.71 -3.72 -15.27
C LYS A 173 47.55 -3.93 -14.29
N GLU A 174 47.36 -5.16 -13.85
CA GLU A 174 46.29 -5.53 -12.91
C GLU A 174 46.54 -4.96 -11.49
N LEU A 175 47.81 -4.82 -11.07
CA LEU A 175 48.16 -4.16 -9.81
C LEU A 175 47.93 -2.64 -9.86
N LEU A 176 48.30 -2.00 -10.98
CA LEU A 176 48.04 -0.59 -11.21
C LEU A 176 46.53 -0.28 -11.28
N GLU A 177 45.76 -1.13 -11.97
CA GLU A 177 44.30 -1.03 -12.03
C GLU A 177 43.66 -1.20 -10.65
N ARG A 178 44.08 -2.20 -9.86
CA ARG A 178 43.62 -2.35 -8.47
C ARG A 178 43.95 -1.13 -7.60
N SER A 179 45.10 -0.48 -7.82
CA SER A 179 45.46 0.74 -7.09
C SER A 179 44.57 1.93 -7.47
N LYS A 180 44.20 2.04 -8.76
CA LYS A 180 43.30 3.08 -9.27
C LYS A 180 41.86 2.85 -8.79
N GLU A 181 41.37 1.62 -8.90
CA GLU A 181 40.05 1.22 -8.41
C GLU A 181 39.91 1.46 -6.89
N LYS A 182 40.98 1.20 -6.12
CA LYS A 182 41.02 1.52 -4.69
C LYS A 182 40.94 3.02 -4.43
N LYS A 183 41.65 3.85 -5.21
CA LYS A 183 41.58 5.31 -5.10
C LYS A 183 40.19 5.84 -5.44
N GLU A 184 39.61 5.39 -6.54
CA GLU A 184 38.25 5.77 -6.96
C GLU A 184 37.20 5.35 -5.93
N LEU A 185 37.39 4.20 -5.27
CA LEU A 185 36.51 3.77 -4.17
C LEU A 185 36.63 4.68 -2.94
N ILE A 186 37.85 5.08 -2.58
CA ILE A 186 38.09 5.98 -1.45
C ILE A 186 37.52 7.36 -1.76
N ASP A 187 37.76 7.89 -2.97
CA ASP A 187 37.25 9.19 -3.41
C ASP A 187 35.72 9.20 -3.41
N GLY A 188 35.07 8.17 -3.98
CA GLY A 188 33.61 8.10 -3.96
C GLY A 188 33.01 7.94 -2.55
N LEU A 189 33.71 7.27 -1.63
CA LEU A 189 33.28 7.22 -0.22
C LEU A 189 33.46 8.56 0.48
N LEU A 190 34.51 9.32 0.15
CA LEU A 190 34.72 10.67 0.66
C LEU A 190 33.68 11.66 0.12
N ASP A 191 33.31 11.56 -1.16
CA ASP A 191 32.25 12.37 -1.76
C ASP A 191 30.91 12.13 -1.05
N ILE A 192 30.53 10.86 -0.86
CA ILE A 192 29.32 10.51 -0.10
C ILE A 192 29.38 11.06 1.32
N TYR A 193 30.53 10.97 2.00
CA TYR A 193 30.66 11.52 3.34
C TYR A 193 30.49 13.05 3.35
N ASN A 194 31.10 13.74 2.40
CA ASN A 194 31.05 15.20 2.29
C ASN A 194 29.63 15.70 1.96
N ASP A 195 28.97 15.06 0.99
CA ASP A 195 27.60 15.39 0.60
C ASP A 195 26.64 15.23 1.80
N TYR A 196 26.71 14.08 2.47
CA TYR A 196 25.86 13.83 3.64
C TYR A 196 26.23 14.68 4.85
N SER A 197 27.49 15.11 4.99
CA SER A 197 27.89 16.09 6.00
C SER A 197 27.27 17.46 5.75
N ILE A 198 27.17 17.88 4.49
CA ILE A 198 26.51 19.13 4.10
C ILE A 198 25.01 19.03 4.38
N LEU A 199 24.37 17.92 3.98
CA LEU A 199 22.95 17.67 4.25
C LEU A 199 22.66 17.64 5.76
N TYR A 200 23.49 16.98 6.55
CA TYR A 200 23.36 16.98 8.02
C TYR A 200 23.51 18.39 8.61
N SER A 201 24.41 19.21 8.07
CA SER A 201 24.57 20.60 8.51
C SER A 201 23.33 21.45 8.22
N LEU A 202 22.73 21.26 7.04
CA LEU A 202 21.57 22.01 6.57
C LEU A 202 20.26 21.60 7.26
N PHE A 203 20.04 20.29 7.44
CA PHE A 203 18.74 19.74 7.84
C PHE A 203 18.73 19.14 9.24
N LYS A 204 19.89 18.84 9.83
CA LYS A 204 20.04 18.23 11.17
C LYS A 204 19.27 16.92 11.38
N ASP A 205 18.96 16.21 10.30
CA ASP A 205 18.28 14.91 10.34
C ASP A 205 19.26 13.79 10.76
N ILE A 206 18.81 12.95 11.69
CA ILE A 206 19.60 11.86 12.25
C ILE A 206 19.90 10.77 11.22
N GLU A 207 19.08 10.63 10.17
CA GLU A 207 19.30 9.65 9.10
C GLU A 207 20.59 9.99 8.31
N TYR A 208 20.90 11.27 8.10
CA TYR A 208 22.16 11.68 7.46
C TYR A 208 23.38 11.34 8.32
N GLU A 209 23.26 11.47 9.65
CA GLU A 209 24.32 11.10 10.59
C GLU A 209 24.60 9.59 10.56
N GLN A 210 23.56 8.76 10.42
CA GLN A 210 23.71 7.31 10.30
C GLN A 210 24.47 6.93 9.02
N VAL A 211 24.14 7.55 7.88
CA VAL A 211 24.86 7.32 6.62
C VAL A 211 26.33 7.72 6.74
N MET A 212 26.64 8.88 7.35
CA MET A 212 28.02 9.31 7.61
C MET A 212 28.79 8.29 8.46
N LYS A 213 28.20 7.79 9.55
CA LYS A 213 28.81 6.78 10.43
C LYS A 213 29.09 5.47 9.70
N LEU A 214 28.20 5.03 8.81
CA LEU A 214 28.39 3.83 7.99
C LEU A 214 29.51 4.02 6.97
N THR A 215 29.57 5.18 6.32
CA THR A 215 30.64 5.54 5.36
C THR A 215 32.00 5.56 6.04
N LEU A 216 32.11 6.13 7.25
CA LEU A 216 33.35 6.11 8.04
C LEU A 216 33.80 4.69 8.41
N ARG A 217 32.88 3.81 8.82
CA ARG A 217 33.20 2.40 9.10
C ARG A 217 33.77 1.69 7.86
N LYS A 218 33.20 1.97 6.68
CA LYS A 218 33.69 1.39 5.42
C LYS A 218 35.04 1.96 4.99
N LEU A 219 35.25 3.27 5.11
CA LEU A 219 36.56 3.89 4.88
C LEU A 219 37.63 3.23 5.76
N LYS A 220 37.32 3.00 7.04
CA LYS A 220 38.22 2.30 7.97
C LYS A 220 38.50 0.84 7.57
N LEU A 221 37.52 0.14 7.03
CA LEU A 221 37.70 -1.24 6.52
C LEU A 221 38.55 -1.29 5.24
N VAL A 222 38.39 -0.31 4.35
CA VAL A 222 39.16 -0.21 3.10
C VAL A 222 40.60 0.24 3.38
N SER A 223 40.82 1.17 4.33
CA SER A 223 42.16 1.61 4.74
C SER A 223 42.90 0.58 5.59
N SER A 224 42.24 -0.12 6.52
CA SER A 224 42.90 -1.16 7.32
C SER A 224 43.33 -2.38 6.49
N ARG A 225 42.69 -2.63 5.34
CA ARG A 225 43.14 -3.64 4.37
C ARG A 225 44.40 -3.22 3.62
N SER A 226 44.71 -1.92 3.48
CA SER A 226 45.96 -1.49 2.84
C SER A 226 47.19 -1.66 3.73
N ASP A 227 47.03 -1.61 5.05
CA ASP A 227 48.17 -1.77 5.96
C ASP A 227 48.67 -3.23 6.01
N LYS A 228 47.76 -4.20 5.98
CA LYS A 228 48.10 -5.63 5.97
C LYS A 228 48.75 -6.11 4.66
N ASP A 229 48.39 -5.51 3.53
CA ASP A 229 49.01 -5.79 2.22
C ASP A 229 50.44 -5.22 2.10
N ASN A 230 50.80 -4.23 2.94
CA ASN A 230 52.13 -3.63 2.96
C ASN A 230 53.08 -4.30 3.97
N GLU A 231 52.57 -4.86 5.08
CA GLU A 231 53.40 -5.57 6.07
C GLU A 231 53.89 -6.96 5.59
N THR A 232 53.26 -7.55 4.58
CA THR A 232 53.67 -8.85 4.01
C THR A 232 54.77 -8.75 2.93
N LYS A 233 55.37 -7.56 2.76
CA LYS A 233 56.41 -7.29 1.75
C LYS A 233 57.79 -6.89 2.33
N ILE A 234 58.14 -7.35 3.54
CA ILE A 234 59.51 -7.25 4.07
C ILE A 234 60.09 -8.65 4.26
#